data_AF-A0A7C1ZY75-F1
#
_entry.id   AF-A0A7C1ZY75-F1
#
_cell.length_a   1.000
_cell.length_b   1.000
_cell.length_c   1.000
_cell.angle_alpha   90.00
_cell.angle_beta   90.00
_cell.angle_gamma   90.00
#
_symmetry.space_group_name_H-M   'P 1'
#
loop_
_entity.id
_entity.type
_entity.pdbx_description
1 polymer ?
#
loop_
_entity_poly.entity_id
_entity_poly.type
_entity_poly.pdbx_seq_one_letter_code
_entity_poly.pdbx_strand_id
1 'polypeptide(L)'
;MVDELPEQPKEIKPHLHGIELGTLLKMCKDTKAKKITTFLANEFSSVSINKAREIVKIAGLDKNKNPNEIGLEEAKKLIESFKKVKMMAPPTDCLSPIGEIYIKKGLRKETMMLSPEFISTDTRQPSVFSGTPFMVETGIVYGGNLPKEERVEILRFANRVPLLYQEGGCVITEVIKDIDWRRYGLEQKGGRGIPYGPAIILVHVASVNIPFTSESKEAIAHIDEIKKEIKLSLQQCARKMKAHLSKKEKKEKVKNKFLLISKILPEIARKSAEMVGKPVPSIDSIISQIMNIVWIEDEITEKNGMLESRIRIINYKDSSQNFILYAEIPDKEKVTEISPEPVEMKEKVIKWKVSVKPSEKIEYCFKLNKDSYDFEENNLYISGINPVNVVGAEKWEGEE
;
A
#
# COMPACT_ATOMS: atom_id res chain seq x y z
N MET A 1 -10.47 3.76 -18.99
CA MET A 1 -10.78 4.89 -18.08
C MET A 1 -11.64 4.29 -16.98
N VAL A 2 -11.59 4.81 -15.76
CA VAL A 2 -12.64 4.45 -14.80
C VAL A 2 -13.72 5.52 -14.97
N ASP A 3 -14.91 5.09 -15.37
CA ASP A 3 -16.02 6.00 -15.73
C ASP A 3 -16.80 6.48 -14.50
N GLU A 4 -16.34 6.12 -13.30
CA GLU A 4 -16.93 6.49 -12.03
C GLU A 4 -16.24 7.74 -11.46
N LEU A 5 -17.02 8.80 -11.24
CA LEU A 5 -16.52 10.04 -10.65
C LEU A 5 -16.26 9.85 -9.16
N PRO A 6 -15.19 10.44 -8.60
CA PRO A 6 -14.96 10.40 -7.16
C PRO A 6 -16.04 11.18 -6.41
N GLU A 7 -16.29 10.80 -5.15
CA GLU A 7 -17.23 11.50 -4.27
C GLU A 7 -16.87 12.99 -4.17
N GLN A 8 -17.86 13.87 -4.24
CA GLN A 8 -17.59 15.30 -4.13
C GLN A 8 -17.27 15.69 -2.68
N PRO A 9 -16.24 16.53 -2.45
CA PRO A 9 -15.95 17.03 -1.11
C PRO A 9 -17.13 17.87 -0.61
N LYS A 10 -17.40 17.77 0.69
CA LYS A 10 -18.46 18.55 1.36
C LYS A 10 -17.85 19.75 2.06
N GLU A 11 -18.54 20.88 2.00
CA GLU A 11 -18.13 22.06 2.77
C GLU A 11 -18.32 21.81 4.27
N ILE A 12 -17.32 22.19 5.07
CA ILE A 12 -17.38 22.09 6.53
C ILE A 12 -17.11 23.44 7.18
N LYS A 13 -17.70 23.61 8.37
CA LYS A 13 -17.41 24.75 9.23
C LYS A 13 -16.02 24.62 9.86
N PRO A 14 -15.32 25.74 10.06
CA PRO A 14 -13.99 25.71 10.66
C PRO A 14 -14.04 25.19 12.10
N HIS A 15 -12.97 24.52 12.50
CA HIS A 15 -12.82 24.03 13.86
C HIS A 15 -12.07 25.06 14.73
N LEU A 16 -12.44 25.19 16.00
CA LEU A 16 -11.89 26.20 16.91
C LEU A 16 -10.35 26.14 17.05
N HIS A 17 -9.76 24.94 17.04
CA HIS A 17 -8.30 24.77 17.18
C HIS A 17 -7.49 25.28 15.98
N GLY A 18 -8.12 25.50 14.81
CA GLY A 18 -7.43 25.95 13.60
C GLY A 18 -7.63 27.42 13.26
N ILE A 19 -8.35 28.16 14.11
CA ILE A 19 -8.70 29.54 13.84
C ILE A 19 -7.62 30.48 14.35
N GLU A 20 -7.19 31.38 13.47
CA GLU A 20 -6.30 32.49 13.80
C GLU A 20 -7.06 33.74 14.23
N LEU A 21 -6.36 34.65 14.90
CA LEU A 21 -6.93 35.90 15.44
C LEU A 21 -7.62 36.74 14.37
N GLY A 22 -7.00 36.90 13.20
CA GLY A 22 -7.57 37.68 12.10
C GLY A 22 -8.87 37.05 11.57
N THR A 23 -8.87 35.73 11.38
CA THR A 23 -10.05 34.97 10.93
C THR A 23 -11.18 35.06 11.95
N LEU A 24 -10.88 34.91 13.24
CA LEU A 24 -11.88 35.04 14.31
C LEU A 24 -12.54 36.43 14.29
N LEU A 25 -11.73 37.49 14.23
CA LEU A 25 -12.24 38.87 14.20
C LEU A 25 -13.10 39.14 12.96
N LYS A 26 -12.70 38.59 11.80
CA LYS A 26 -13.50 38.69 10.58
C LYS A 26 -14.84 37.96 10.73
N MET A 27 -14.83 36.71 11.20
CA MET A 27 -16.05 35.94 11.46
C MET A 27 -16.97 36.62 12.48
N CYS A 28 -16.39 37.24 13.52
CA CYS A 28 -17.15 37.99 14.52
C CYS A 28 -17.85 39.23 13.94
N LYS A 29 -17.29 39.87 12.90
CA LYS A 29 -17.89 41.01 12.20
C LYS A 29 -18.93 40.60 11.16
N ASP A 30 -18.74 39.44 10.53
CA ASP A 30 -19.59 38.95 9.44
C ASP A 30 -20.82 38.16 9.95
N THR A 31 -20.81 37.69 11.19
CA THR A 31 -21.88 36.86 11.74
C THR A 31 -23.19 37.63 12.00
N LYS A 32 -24.31 36.92 11.84
CA LYS A 32 -25.65 37.41 12.19
C LYS A 32 -26.03 37.11 13.64
N ALA A 33 -25.20 36.38 14.38
CA ALA A 33 -25.49 36.00 15.75
C ALA A 33 -25.43 37.21 16.70
N LYS A 34 -26.47 37.40 17.52
CA LYS A 34 -26.53 38.49 18.51
C LYS A 34 -25.75 38.21 19.80
N LYS A 35 -25.35 36.96 20.04
CA LYS A 35 -24.69 36.50 21.26
C LYS A 35 -23.47 35.66 20.91
N ILE A 36 -22.38 35.89 21.63
CA ILE A 36 -21.13 35.15 21.45
C ILE A 36 -21.29 33.63 21.65
N THR A 37 -22.15 33.20 22.56
CA THR A 37 -22.41 31.76 22.75
C THR A 37 -23.08 31.13 21.54
N THR A 38 -23.98 31.86 20.88
CA THR A 38 -24.69 31.39 19.68
C THR A 38 -23.78 31.43 18.46
N PHE A 39 -22.92 32.44 18.36
CA PHE A 39 -21.86 32.52 17.35
C PHE A 39 -20.96 31.28 17.39
N LEU A 40 -20.38 30.98 18.56
CA LEU A 40 -19.47 29.84 18.71
C LEU A 40 -20.15 28.49 18.41
N ALA A 41 -21.43 28.34 18.74
CA ALA A 41 -22.17 27.11 18.47
C ALA A 41 -22.58 26.96 17.00
N ASN A 42 -22.88 28.06 16.31
CA ASN A 42 -23.40 28.02 14.94
C ASN A 42 -22.31 28.08 13.87
N GLU A 43 -21.22 28.83 14.09
CA GLU A 43 -20.23 29.10 13.04
C GLU A 43 -19.07 28.09 13.04
N PHE A 44 -18.94 27.27 14.08
CA PHE A 44 -17.82 26.33 14.22
C PHE A 44 -18.30 24.88 14.24
N SER A 45 -17.48 23.98 13.71
CA SER A 45 -17.75 22.54 13.78
C SER A 45 -17.53 21.99 15.19
N SER A 46 -18.33 21.00 15.57
CA SER A 46 -18.20 20.24 16.82
C SER A 46 -18.36 21.06 18.12
N VAL A 47 -19.01 22.23 18.08
CA VAL A 47 -19.29 23.08 19.25
C VAL A 47 -20.76 23.02 19.66
N SER A 48 -21.05 22.50 20.85
CA SER A 48 -22.40 22.58 21.44
C SER A 48 -22.59 23.89 22.21
N ILE A 49 -23.85 24.30 22.41
CA ILE A 49 -24.16 25.54 23.15
C ILE A 49 -23.62 25.51 24.60
N ASN A 50 -23.55 24.33 25.22
CA ASN A 50 -23.00 24.18 26.56
C ASN A 50 -21.48 24.39 26.56
N LYS A 51 -20.78 23.86 25.56
CA LYS A 51 -19.34 24.07 25.37
C LYS A 51 -19.01 25.52 25.05
N ALA A 52 -19.82 26.16 24.21
CA ALA A 52 -19.70 27.59 23.93
C ALA A 52 -19.80 28.44 25.21
N ARG A 53 -20.71 28.12 26.14
CA ARG A 53 -20.82 28.80 27.43
C ARG A 53 -19.59 28.56 28.32
N GLU A 54 -19.05 27.35 28.32
CA GLU A 54 -17.84 27.00 29.07
C GLU A 54 -16.63 27.80 28.56
N ILE A 55 -16.44 27.83 27.23
CA ILE A 55 -15.38 28.60 26.56
C ILE A 55 -15.46 30.09 26.94
N VAL A 56 -16.65 30.68 26.83
CA VAL A 56 -16.88 32.10 27.16
C VAL A 56 -16.62 32.39 28.64
N LYS A 57 -16.98 31.45 29.54
CA LYS A 57 -16.69 31.55 30.97
C LYS A 57 -15.19 31.51 31.25
N ILE A 58 -14.44 30.64 30.58
CA ILE A 58 -12.97 30.54 30.71
C ILE A 58 -12.29 31.80 30.18
N ALA A 59 -12.81 32.39 29.09
CA ALA A 59 -12.29 33.63 28.52
C ALA A 59 -12.60 34.89 29.37
N GLY A 60 -13.47 34.76 30.38
CA GLY A 60 -13.88 35.89 31.24
C GLY A 60 -14.76 36.92 30.53
N LEU A 61 -15.54 36.48 29.53
CA LEU A 61 -16.42 37.34 28.74
C LEU A 61 -17.89 37.17 29.15
N ASP A 62 -18.71 38.20 28.91
CA ASP A 62 -20.15 38.09 29.10
C ASP A 62 -20.77 37.19 28.00
N LYS A 63 -21.52 36.19 28.43
CA LYS A 63 -22.32 35.27 27.61
C LYS A 63 -23.27 35.96 26.62
N ASN A 64 -23.75 37.16 26.93
CA ASN A 64 -24.67 37.90 26.08
C ASN A 64 -23.98 38.96 25.22
N LYS A 65 -22.65 39.08 25.29
CA LYS A 65 -21.92 40.08 24.50
C LYS A 65 -22.12 39.83 22.99
N ASN A 66 -22.26 40.91 22.25
CA ASN A 66 -22.42 40.90 20.80
C ASN A 66 -21.08 40.54 20.13
N PRO A 67 -21.02 39.54 19.23
CA PRO A 67 -19.80 39.19 18.49
C PRO A 67 -19.15 40.37 17.77
N ASN A 68 -19.95 41.29 17.22
CA ASN A 68 -19.46 42.45 16.47
C ASN A 68 -18.66 43.45 17.32
N GLU A 69 -18.81 43.41 18.64
CA GLU A 69 -18.15 44.31 19.60
C GLU A 69 -16.89 43.69 20.22
N ILE A 70 -16.48 42.49 19.78
CA ILE A 70 -15.31 41.81 20.29
C ILE A 70 -14.05 42.52 19.80
N GLY A 71 -13.30 43.08 20.75
CA GLY A 71 -12.01 43.71 20.50
C GLY A 71 -10.86 42.71 20.36
N LEU A 72 -9.68 43.20 19.99
CA LEU A 72 -8.49 42.39 19.75
C LEU A 72 -8.03 41.63 21.01
N GLU A 73 -8.06 42.27 22.18
CA GLU A 73 -7.67 41.65 23.46
C GLU A 73 -8.65 40.57 23.92
N GLU A 74 -9.94 40.73 23.65
CA GLU A 74 -10.96 39.74 23.98
C GLU A 74 -10.90 38.53 23.04
N ALA A 75 -10.62 38.78 21.74
CA ALA A 75 -10.39 37.72 20.76
C ALA A 75 -9.15 36.88 21.10
N LYS A 76 -8.07 37.49 21.61
CA LYS A 76 -6.90 36.75 22.13
C LYS A 76 -7.28 35.83 23.29
N LYS A 77 -8.03 36.34 24.28
CA LYS A 77 -8.52 35.53 25.41
C LYS A 77 -9.38 34.36 24.97
N LEU A 78 -10.22 34.55 23.94
CA LEU A 78 -11.00 33.45 23.34
C LEU A 78 -10.11 32.38 22.72
N ILE A 79 -9.11 32.75 21.92
CA ILE A 79 -8.19 31.78 21.31
C ILE A 79 -7.42 30.98 22.36
N GLU A 80 -6.95 31.64 23.42
CA GLU A 80 -6.31 30.93 24.54
C GLU A 80 -7.28 29.97 25.24
N SER A 81 -8.55 30.34 25.36
CA SER A 81 -9.57 29.45 25.93
C SER A 81 -9.85 28.23 25.04
N PHE A 82 -9.78 28.36 23.72
CA PHE A 82 -9.98 27.24 22.79
C PHE A 82 -8.94 26.15 23.00
N LYS A 83 -7.69 26.51 23.29
CA LYS A 83 -6.61 25.53 23.57
C LYS A 83 -6.80 24.77 24.88
N LYS A 84 -7.51 25.36 25.85
CA LYS A 84 -7.75 24.76 27.18
C LYS A 84 -8.91 23.78 27.18
N VAL A 85 -9.88 23.94 26.28
CA VAL A 85 -11.08 23.10 26.23
C VAL A 85 -10.87 21.90 25.30
N LYS A 86 -11.12 20.68 25.83
CA LYS A 86 -11.05 19.46 25.03
C LYS A 86 -12.26 19.35 24.10
N MET A 87 -12.05 19.48 22.80
CA MET A 87 -13.08 19.41 21.77
C MET A 87 -13.15 18.02 21.12
N MET A 88 -14.29 17.74 20.49
CA MET A 88 -14.40 16.57 19.61
C MET A 88 -13.68 16.88 18.31
N ALA A 89 -13.16 15.84 17.64
CA ALA A 89 -12.55 16.02 16.33
C ALA A 89 -13.58 16.59 15.32
N PRO A 90 -13.13 17.38 14.33
CA PRO A 90 -13.96 17.79 13.20
C PRO A 90 -14.44 16.56 12.38
N PRO A 91 -15.55 16.70 11.63
CA PRO A 91 -16.00 15.67 10.70
C PRO A 91 -14.95 15.37 9.63
N THR A 92 -14.74 14.09 9.36
CA THR A 92 -13.76 13.60 8.37
C THR A 92 -14.40 13.19 7.04
N ASP A 93 -15.72 13.24 6.93
CA ASP A 93 -16.50 12.89 5.73
C ASP A 93 -16.48 13.98 4.64
N CYS A 94 -15.68 15.02 4.86
CA CYS A 94 -15.53 16.16 3.95
C CYS A 94 -14.43 15.98 2.90
N LEU A 95 -13.55 14.99 3.09
CA LEU A 95 -12.42 14.74 2.22
C LEU A 95 -12.83 13.87 1.04
N SER A 96 -12.21 14.11 -0.11
CA SER A 96 -12.42 13.36 -1.34
C SER A 96 -11.08 12.70 -1.76
N PRO A 97 -10.77 11.48 -1.25
CA PRO A 97 -9.56 10.74 -1.61
C PRO A 97 -9.52 10.39 -3.10
N ILE A 98 -8.36 9.95 -3.58
CA ILE A 98 -8.27 9.27 -4.88
C ILE A 98 -8.70 7.80 -4.69
N GLY A 99 -8.24 7.15 -3.62
CA GLY A 99 -8.53 5.76 -3.28
C GLY A 99 -7.44 4.79 -3.72
N GLU A 100 -7.18 3.77 -2.90
CA GLU A 100 -6.11 2.77 -3.07
C GLU A 100 -6.16 2.09 -4.45
N ILE A 101 -7.36 1.75 -4.93
CA ILE A 101 -7.61 1.08 -6.22
C ILE A 101 -7.29 2.00 -7.39
N TYR A 102 -7.71 3.26 -7.31
CA TYR A 102 -7.51 4.25 -8.38
C TYR A 102 -6.04 4.66 -8.50
N ILE A 103 -5.35 4.84 -7.36
CA ILE A 103 -3.91 5.09 -7.36
C ILE A 103 -3.17 3.92 -8.01
N LYS A 104 -3.53 2.67 -7.65
CA LYS A 104 -2.90 1.48 -8.24
C LYS A 104 -3.11 1.42 -9.76
N LYS A 105 -4.33 1.65 -10.24
CA LYS A 105 -4.66 1.69 -11.67
C LYS A 105 -3.94 2.84 -12.40
N GLY A 106 -3.86 4.01 -11.79
CA GLY A 106 -3.19 5.18 -12.34
C GLY A 106 -1.69 4.94 -12.52
N LEU A 107 -1.02 4.50 -11.44
CA LEU A 107 0.40 4.17 -11.46
C LEU A 107 0.71 3.09 -12.49
N ARG A 108 -0.08 2.01 -12.54
CA ARG A 108 0.09 0.92 -13.51
C ARG A 108 0.01 1.44 -14.95
N LYS A 109 -0.99 2.25 -15.28
CA LYS A 109 -1.18 2.77 -16.63
C LYS A 109 -0.02 3.68 -17.05
N GLU A 110 0.38 4.59 -16.18
CA GLU A 110 1.46 5.54 -16.47
C GLU A 110 2.81 4.83 -16.60
N THR A 111 3.05 3.86 -15.73
CA THR A 111 4.30 3.09 -15.72
C THR A 111 4.27 1.86 -16.62
N MET A 112 3.23 1.65 -17.43
CA MET A 112 3.06 0.45 -18.25
C MET A 112 4.23 0.23 -19.22
N MET A 113 4.80 1.30 -19.78
CA MET A 113 5.99 1.23 -20.65
C MET A 113 7.24 0.74 -19.89
N LEU A 114 7.28 0.95 -18.57
CA LEU A 114 8.37 0.52 -17.70
C LEU A 114 8.19 -0.92 -17.22
N SER A 115 7.01 -1.53 -17.42
CA SER A 115 6.69 -2.91 -16.99
C SER A 115 7.02 -3.16 -15.52
N PRO A 116 6.38 -2.45 -14.57
CA PRO A 116 6.68 -2.58 -13.15
C PRO A 116 6.43 -4.01 -12.66
N GLU A 117 7.31 -4.51 -11.81
CA GLU A 117 7.17 -5.85 -11.22
C GLU A 117 6.19 -5.85 -10.06
N PHE A 118 6.09 -4.73 -9.34
CA PHE A 118 5.30 -4.65 -8.13
C PHE A 118 4.73 -3.25 -7.90
N ILE A 119 3.45 -3.18 -7.52
CA ILE A 119 2.79 -1.95 -7.12
C ILE A 119 2.09 -2.17 -5.78
N SER A 120 2.41 -1.34 -4.80
CA SER A 120 1.70 -1.27 -3.52
C SER A 120 1.11 0.11 -3.31
N THR A 121 -0.08 0.15 -2.73
CA THR A 121 -0.77 1.38 -2.36
C THR A 121 -1.30 1.26 -0.93
N ASP A 122 -1.57 2.41 -0.31
CA ASP A 122 -2.15 2.53 1.03
C ASP A 122 -2.94 3.84 1.13
N THR A 123 -4.17 3.76 1.63
CA THR A 123 -4.99 4.94 1.97
C THR A 123 -5.25 4.91 3.47
N ARG A 124 -4.73 5.89 4.20
CA ARG A 124 -4.87 5.96 5.67
C ARG A 124 -6.24 6.49 6.07
N GLN A 125 -6.64 6.19 7.31
CA GLN A 125 -7.81 6.84 7.89
C GLN A 125 -7.57 8.35 8.05
N PRO A 126 -8.58 9.20 7.84
CA PRO A 126 -8.44 10.63 8.05
C PRO A 126 -7.98 10.97 9.47
N SER A 127 -7.02 11.88 9.55
CA SER A 127 -6.47 12.44 10.78
C SER A 127 -6.73 13.95 10.81
N VAL A 128 -6.36 14.61 11.92
CA VAL A 128 -6.61 16.04 12.11
C VAL A 128 -5.33 16.71 12.58
N PHE A 129 -4.93 17.81 11.93
CA PHE A 129 -3.86 18.70 12.39
C PHE A 129 -4.47 20.08 12.65
N SER A 130 -4.20 20.72 13.78
CA SER A 130 -4.73 22.04 14.11
C SER A 130 -6.24 22.22 13.79
N GLY A 131 -7.07 21.22 14.07
CA GLY A 131 -8.51 21.25 13.77
C GLY A 131 -8.90 21.14 12.29
N THR A 132 -7.97 20.87 11.38
CA THR A 132 -8.22 20.66 9.96
C THR A 132 -8.10 19.16 9.64
N PRO A 133 -9.16 18.51 9.12
CA PRO A 133 -9.10 17.13 8.65
C PRO A 133 -8.15 17.00 7.46
N PHE A 134 -7.35 15.94 7.47
CA PHE A 134 -6.50 15.55 6.36
C PHE A 134 -6.41 14.03 6.24
N MET A 135 -5.97 13.56 5.09
CA MET A 135 -5.73 12.16 4.81
C MET A 135 -4.50 12.02 3.93
N VAL A 136 -3.81 10.89 4.09
CA VAL A 136 -2.60 10.58 3.33
C VAL A 136 -2.83 9.29 2.56
N GLU A 137 -2.47 9.33 1.28
CA GLU A 137 -2.46 8.17 0.40
C GLU A 137 -1.06 8.02 -0.18
N THR A 138 -0.54 6.81 -0.21
CA THR A 138 0.79 6.53 -0.75
C THR A 138 0.76 5.39 -1.75
N GLY A 139 1.74 5.42 -2.66
CA GLY A 139 1.98 4.35 -3.62
C GLY A 139 3.47 4.13 -3.81
N ILE A 140 3.88 2.88 -3.98
CA ILE A 140 5.24 2.51 -4.35
C ILE A 140 5.15 1.57 -5.55
N VAL A 141 5.82 1.96 -6.63
CA VAL A 141 6.08 1.12 -7.80
C VAL A 141 7.52 0.65 -7.72
N TYR A 142 7.77 -0.62 -7.98
CA TYR A 142 9.10 -1.22 -7.94
C TYR A 142 9.36 -2.11 -9.17
N GLY A 143 10.60 -2.08 -9.66
CA GLY A 143 11.11 -3.01 -10.67
C GLY A 143 10.87 -2.57 -12.11
N GLY A 144 10.90 -3.53 -13.02
CA GLY A 144 10.78 -3.29 -14.46
C GLY A 144 12.05 -2.67 -15.05
N ASN A 145 11.87 -1.77 -16.00
CA ASN A 145 12.95 -1.05 -16.68
C ASN A 145 13.41 0.21 -15.90
N LEU A 146 13.05 0.33 -14.61
CA LEU A 146 13.50 1.43 -13.77
C LEU A 146 15.01 1.33 -13.47
N PRO A 147 15.76 2.45 -13.50
CA PRO A 147 17.19 2.46 -13.24
C PRO A 147 17.51 2.11 -11.79
N LYS A 148 18.45 1.18 -11.57
CA LYS A 148 18.85 0.73 -10.22
C LYS A 148 19.82 1.67 -9.50
N GLU A 149 20.63 2.40 -10.26
CA GLU A 149 21.70 3.25 -9.72
C GLU A 149 21.29 4.72 -9.57
N GLU A 150 20.05 5.06 -9.93
CA GLU A 150 19.51 6.41 -9.83
C GLU A 150 18.71 6.61 -8.54
N ARG A 151 18.46 7.88 -8.21
CA ARG A 151 17.58 8.23 -7.10
C ARG A 151 16.15 7.83 -7.45
N VAL A 152 15.42 7.35 -6.45
CA VAL A 152 13.99 7.07 -6.64
C VAL A 152 13.26 8.34 -7.09
N GLU A 153 12.31 8.17 -7.99
CA GLU A 153 11.45 9.25 -8.42
C GLU A 153 10.36 9.49 -7.37
N ILE A 154 10.11 10.76 -7.01
CA ILE A 154 9.14 11.15 -5.98
C ILE A 154 8.02 11.96 -6.61
N LEU A 155 6.82 11.38 -6.64
CA LEU A 155 5.60 12.01 -7.11
C LEU A 155 4.83 12.59 -5.92
N ARG A 156 4.78 13.93 -5.83
CA ARG A 156 4.14 14.65 -4.73
C ARG A 156 2.80 15.21 -5.18
N PHE A 157 1.74 14.94 -4.44
CA PHE A 157 0.40 15.45 -4.72
C PHE A 157 -0.22 16.10 -3.49
N ALA A 158 -0.95 17.19 -3.73
CA ALA A 158 -1.69 17.95 -2.74
C ALA A 158 -3.09 18.24 -3.30
N ASN A 159 -4.16 17.71 -2.69
CA ASN A 159 -5.54 17.83 -3.20
C ASN A 159 -5.66 17.53 -4.70
N ARG A 160 -5.09 16.40 -5.15
CA ARG A 160 -5.02 15.96 -6.56
C ARG A 160 -4.21 16.86 -7.50
N VAL A 161 -3.52 17.87 -7.00
CA VAL A 161 -2.61 18.72 -7.78
C VAL A 161 -1.18 18.23 -7.62
N PRO A 162 -0.43 17.98 -8.72
CA PRO A 162 0.98 17.62 -8.64
C PRO A 162 1.83 18.81 -8.20
N LEU A 163 2.77 18.57 -7.28
CA LEU A 163 3.74 19.55 -6.80
C LEU A 163 5.08 19.31 -7.51
N LEU A 164 5.44 20.19 -8.45
CA LEU A 164 6.60 19.99 -9.32
C LEU A 164 7.86 20.67 -8.78
N TYR A 165 7.73 21.80 -8.09
CA TYR A 165 8.88 22.60 -7.66
C TYR A 165 9.14 22.50 -6.14
N GLN A 166 10.27 23.05 -5.69
CA GLN A 166 10.64 23.18 -4.28
C GLN A 166 10.64 21.85 -3.48
N GLU A 167 11.08 20.77 -4.11
CA GLU A 167 11.17 19.45 -3.48
C GLU A 167 11.95 19.46 -2.15
N GLY A 168 13.01 20.27 -2.06
CA GLY A 168 13.84 20.38 -0.87
C GLY A 168 13.13 20.87 0.39
N GLY A 169 12.09 21.70 0.25
CA GLY A 169 11.31 22.27 1.36
C GLY A 169 10.00 21.54 1.67
N CYS A 170 9.77 20.39 1.04
CA CYS A 170 8.52 19.65 1.19
C CYS A 170 8.62 18.62 2.33
N VAL A 171 7.63 18.58 3.22
CA VAL A 171 7.54 17.56 4.28
C VAL A 171 7.54 16.14 3.72
N ILE A 172 6.94 15.91 2.54
CA ILE A 172 6.93 14.60 1.86
C ILE A 172 8.36 14.11 1.63
N THR A 173 9.18 14.96 1.01
CA THR A 173 10.57 14.63 0.68
C THR A 173 11.42 14.50 1.93
N GLU A 174 11.17 15.32 2.96
CA GLU A 174 11.83 15.18 4.25
C GLU A 174 11.53 13.82 4.91
N VAL A 175 10.27 13.38 4.90
CA VAL A 175 9.87 12.08 5.43
C VAL A 175 10.53 10.94 4.66
N ILE A 176 10.56 11.01 3.33
CA ILE A 176 11.23 10.00 2.51
C ILE A 176 12.73 9.93 2.85
N LYS A 177 13.39 11.08 3.09
CA LYS A 177 14.80 11.13 3.49
C LYS A 177 15.07 10.54 4.88
N ASP A 178 14.10 10.62 5.79
CA ASP A 178 14.19 10.15 7.19
C ASP A 178 13.93 8.64 7.35
N ILE A 179 13.26 8.00 6.40
CA ILE A 179 13.03 6.55 6.41
C ILE A 179 14.33 5.80 6.05
N ASP A 180 14.66 4.75 6.81
CA ASP A 180 15.79 3.84 6.54
C ASP A 180 15.39 2.78 5.51
N TRP A 181 15.50 3.12 4.23
CA TRP A 181 15.02 2.30 3.12
C TRP A 181 15.81 1.00 2.90
N ARG A 182 17.03 0.93 3.45
CA ARG A 182 17.85 -0.31 3.46
C ARG A 182 17.13 -1.47 4.11
N ARG A 183 16.27 -1.19 5.10
CA ARG A 183 15.45 -2.22 5.76
C ARG A 183 14.38 -2.80 4.84
N TYR A 184 14.03 -2.10 3.77
CA TYR A 184 12.96 -2.43 2.83
C TYR A 184 13.46 -2.85 1.44
N GLY A 185 14.78 -2.92 1.23
CA GLY A 185 15.38 -3.45 0.00
C GLY A 185 15.84 -2.41 -1.02
N LEU A 186 15.83 -1.11 -0.68
CA LEU A 186 16.47 -0.07 -1.51
C LEU A 186 17.83 0.33 -0.95
N GLU A 187 18.67 0.94 -1.79
CA GLU A 187 19.97 1.45 -1.37
C GLU A 187 19.86 2.86 -0.79
N GLN A 188 20.67 3.18 0.21
CA GLN A 188 20.69 4.54 0.79
C GLN A 188 22.09 4.82 1.34
N LYS A 189 22.95 5.43 0.50
CA LYS A 189 24.33 5.73 0.84
C LYS A 189 24.36 6.70 2.04
N GLY A 190 25.02 6.31 3.13
CA GLY A 190 25.09 7.11 4.36
C GLY A 190 23.86 7.04 5.28
N GLY A 191 22.85 6.22 4.96
CA GLY A 191 21.70 5.96 5.84
C GLY A 191 20.73 7.12 6.06
N ARG A 192 20.93 8.26 5.38
CA ARG A 192 20.04 9.41 5.33
C ARG A 192 20.01 9.96 3.90
N GLY A 193 18.89 10.54 3.50
CA GLY A 193 18.73 11.13 2.18
C GLY A 193 17.80 10.32 1.28
N ILE A 194 17.63 10.75 0.03
CA ILE A 194 16.75 10.07 -0.92
C ILE A 194 17.37 8.71 -1.28
N PRO A 195 16.61 7.60 -1.20
CA PRO A 195 17.13 6.29 -1.54
C PRO A 195 17.40 6.16 -3.05
N TYR A 196 18.19 5.15 -3.39
CA TYR A 196 18.54 4.76 -4.74
C TYR A 196 17.95 3.38 -5.03
N GLY A 197 17.47 3.18 -6.25
CA GLY A 197 16.89 1.91 -6.67
C GLY A 197 15.77 2.06 -7.69
N PRO A 198 15.31 0.93 -8.25
CA PRO A 198 14.31 0.91 -9.31
C PRO A 198 12.90 1.10 -8.73
N ALA A 199 12.62 2.29 -8.18
CA ALA A 199 11.35 2.57 -7.51
C ALA A 199 10.84 4.00 -7.76
N ILE A 200 9.51 4.12 -7.82
CA ILE A 200 8.78 5.40 -7.84
C ILE A 200 7.92 5.45 -6.58
N ILE A 201 7.97 6.57 -5.87
CA ILE A 201 7.22 6.81 -4.63
C ILE A 201 6.22 7.93 -4.87
N LEU A 202 4.93 7.61 -4.75
CA LEU A 202 3.83 8.57 -4.78
C LEU A 202 3.35 8.86 -3.36
N VAL A 203 3.18 10.14 -3.05
CA VAL A 203 2.53 10.60 -1.81
C VAL A 203 1.52 11.67 -2.14
N HIS A 204 0.27 11.43 -1.74
CA HIS A 204 -0.84 12.35 -1.86
C HIS A 204 -1.32 12.77 -0.47
N VAL A 205 -1.42 14.08 -0.24
CA VAL A 205 -2.04 14.65 0.96
C VAL A 205 -3.32 15.37 0.55
N ALA A 206 -4.45 14.90 1.06
CA ALA A 206 -5.76 15.53 0.90
C ALA A 206 -6.14 16.25 2.19
N SER A 207 -6.55 17.51 2.11
CA SER A 207 -6.99 18.32 3.27
C SER A 207 -7.93 19.44 2.82
N VAL A 208 -8.81 19.88 3.71
CA VAL A 208 -9.65 21.07 3.48
C VAL A 208 -8.79 22.32 3.29
N ASN A 209 -7.71 22.42 4.06
CA ASN A 209 -6.70 23.46 3.93
C ASN A 209 -5.31 22.82 4.03
N ILE A 210 -4.49 22.95 2.99
CA ILE A 210 -3.12 22.39 3.00
C ILE A 210 -2.16 23.46 3.53
N PRO A 211 -1.33 23.14 4.53
CA PRO A 211 -0.35 24.08 5.05
C PRO A 211 0.83 24.16 4.07
N PHE A 212 0.84 25.17 3.21
CA PHE A 212 1.94 25.41 2.29
C PHE A 212 3.05 26.24 2.95
N THR A 213 4.29 26.02 2.53
CA THR A 213 5.46 26.79 3.00
C THR A 213 5.50 28.21 2.41
N SER A 214 4.92 28.40 1.23
CA SER A 214 4.91 29.66 0.49
C SER A 214 3.57 29.86 -0.22
N GLU A 215 3.28 31.11 -0.59
CA GLU A 215 2.07 31.48 -1.34
C GLU A 215 2.01 30.81 -2.73
N SER A 216 3.16 30.38 -3.27
CA SER A 216 3.25 29.65 -4.54
C SER A 216 2.69 28.23 -4.47
N LYS A 217 2.40 27.69 -3.28
CA LYS A 217 1.78 26.37 -3.06
C LYS A 217 2.56 25.18 -3.64
N GLU A 218 3.89 25.27 -3.70
CA GLU A 218 4.75 24.23 -4.29
C GLU A 218 5.25 23.17 -3.30
N ALA A 219 5.18 23.46 -1.99
CA ALA A 219 5.65 22.54 -0.96
C ALA A 219 4.80 22.63 0.32
N ILE A 220 4.43 21.45 0.84
CA ILE A 220 3.72 21.28 2.11
C ILE A 220 4.70 21.50 3.27
N ALA A 221 4.27 22.30 4.25
CA ALA A 221 5.02 22.66 5.45
C ALA A 221 5.22 21.50 6.42
N HIS A 222 6.21 21.66 7.29
CA HIS A 222 6.61 20.67 8.29
C HIS A 222 5.68 20.71 9.50
N ILE A 223 4.60 19.93 9.42
CA ILE A 223 3.65 19.71 10.52
C ILE A 223 3.82 18.29 11.04
N ASP A 224 4.00 18.12 12.35
CA ASP A 224 4.35 16.83 12.97
C ASP A 224 3.28 15.75 12.74
N GLU A 225 1.99 16.11 12.83
CA GLU A 225 0.88 15.19 12.59
C GLU A 225 0.87 14.68 11.14
N ILE A 226 1.10 15.57 10.17
CA ILE A 226 1.18 15.20 8.74
C ILE A 226 2.42 14.34 8.50
N LYS A 227 3.57 14.76 9.04
CA LYS A 227 4.86 14.04 8.93
C LYS A 227 4.74 12.61 9.43
N LYS A 228 4.14 12.42 10.61
CA LYS A 228 3.90 11.12 11.22
C LYS A 228 3.04 10.22 10.33
N GLU A 229 1.95 10.77 9.78
CA GLU A 229 1.00 9.98 8.99
C GLU A 229 1.58 9.57 7.63
N ILE A 230 2.33 10.46 6.96
CA ILE A 230 3.09 10.13 5.75
C ILE A 230 4.09 9.02 6.05
N LYS A 231 4.83 9.12 7.16
CA LYS A 231 5.83 8.11 7.54
C LYS A 231 5.21 6.73 7.74
N LEU A 232 4.08 6.66 8.44
CA LEU A 232 3.37 5.40 8.70
C LEU A 232 2.84 4.76 7.42
N SER A 233 2.23 5.56 6.52
CA SER A 233 1.71 5.07 5.24
C SER A 233 2.83 4.55 4.33
N LEU A 234 3.92 5.31 4.18
CA LEU A 234 5.08 4.88 3.41
C LEU A 234 5.69 3.58 3.97
N GLN A 235 5.80 3.45 5.29
CA GLN A 235 6.29 2.22 5.92
C GLN A 235 5.36 1.01 5.69
N GLN A 236 4.07 1.22 5.50
CA GLN A 236 3.13 0.15 5.17
C GLN A 236 3.35 -0.35 3.74
N CYS A 237 3.43 0.55 2.76
CA CYS A 237 3.79 0.21 1.39
C CYS A 237 5.19 -0.44 1.30
N ALA A 238 6.19 0.11 1.98
CA ALA A 238 7.55 -0.42 1.98
C ALA A 238 7.64 -1.83 2.60
N ARG A 239 6.79 -2.16 3.58
CA ARG A 239 6.68 -3.53 4.12
C ARG A 239 6.09 -4.50 3.09
N LYS A 240 5.04 -4.11 2.37
CA LYS A 240 4.48 -4.90 1.26
C LYS A 240 5.54 -5.17 0.18
N MET A 241 6.30 -4.13 -0.21
CA MET A 241 7.41 -4.25 -1.15
C MET A 241 8.51 -5.20 -0.65
N LYS A 242 8.96 -5.06 0.60
CA LYS A 242 9.96 -5.95 1.18
C LYS A 242 9.54 -7.42 1.15
N ALA A 243 8.26 -7.69 1.43
CA ALA A 243 7.72 -9.05 1.37
C ALA A 243 7.85 -9.60 -0.05
N HIS A 244 7.45 -8.84 -1.08
CA HIS A 244 7.63 -9.23 -2.49
C HIS A 244 9.11 -9.48 -2.85
N LEU A 245 10.03 -8.59 -2.46
CA LEU A 245 11.47 -8.76 -2.71
C LEU A 245 12.03 -10.03 -2.06
N SER A 246 11.62 -10.31 -0.83
CA SER A 246 12.07 -11.50 -0.09
C SER A 246 11.55 -12.79 -0.75
N LYS A 247 10.32 -12.77 -1.29
CA LYS A 247 9.76 -13.89 -2.07
C LYS A 247 10.57 -14.12 -3.35
N LYS A 248 10.89 -13.05 -4.08
CA LYS A 248 11.67 -13.09 -5.32
C LYS A 248 13.08 -13.65 -5.07
N GLU A 249 13.78 -13.14 -4.07
CA GLU A 249 15.13 -13.59 -3.71
C GLU A 249 15.14 -15.07 -3.31
N LYS A 250 14.13 -15.52 -2.55
CA LYS A 250 13.98 -16.94 -2.20
C LYS A 250 13.75 -17.80 -3.45
N LYS A 251 12.84 -17.40 -4.35
CA LYS A 251 12.57 -18.12 -5.62
C LYS A 251 13.85 -18.23 -6.47
N GLU A 252 14.60 -17.14 -6.58
CA GLU A 252 15.84 -17.09 -7.37
C GLU A 252 16.98 -17.93 -6.76
N LYS A 253 17.18 -17.89 -5.44
CA LYS A 253 18.18 -18.73 -4.75
C LYS A 253 17.91 -20.22 -4.97
N VAL A 254 16.65 -20.65 -4.84
CA VAL A 254 16.30 -22.07 -5.02
C VAL A 254 16.41 -22.45 -6.51
N LYS A 255 16.06 -21.56 -7.44
CA LYS A 255 16.25 -21.77 -8.89
C LYS A 255 17.72 -21.89 -9.28
N ASN A 256 18.59 -21.03 -8.75
CA ASN A 256 20.03 -21.09 -9.00
C ASN A 256 20.65 -22.37 -8.43
N LYS A 257 20.23 -22.78 -7.22
CA LYS A 257 20.62 -24.08 -6.64
C LYS A 257 20.21 -25.23 -7.55
N PHE A 258 18.96 -25.23 -8.05
CA PHE A 258 18.47 -26.25 -8.97
C PHE A 258 19.29 -26.29 -10.28
N LEU A 259 19.47 -25.15 -10.94
CA LEU A 259 20.23 -25.08 -12.20
C LEU A 259 21.67 -25.59 -12.04
N LEU A 260 22.31 -25.25 -10.92
CA LEU A 260 23.66 -25.71 -10.60
C LEU A 260 23.70 -27.23 -10.43
N ILE A 261 22.76 -27.80 -9.66
CA ILE A 261 22.67 -29.24 -9.42
C ILE A 261 22.39 -29.98 -10.73
N SER A 262 21.42 -29.51 -11.52
CA SER A 262 21.04 -30.12 -12.81
C SER A 262 22.18 -30.12 -13.82
N LYS A 263 23.14 -29.19 -13.72
CA LYS A 263 24.34 -29.16 -14.57
C LYS A 263 25.46 -30.03 -14.03
N ILE A 264 25.72 -30.00 -12.72
CA ILE A 264 26.86 -30.68 -12.10
C ILE A 264 26.61 -32.18 -11.93
N LEU A 265 25.41 -32.57 -11.50
CA LEU A 265 25.12 -33.94 -11.11
C LEU A 265 25.22 -34.96 -12.26
N PRO A 266 24.72 -34.68 -13.48
CA PRO A 266 24.93 -35.56 -14.63
C PRO A 266 26.42 -35.72 -15.00
N GLU A 267 27.20 -34.64 -14.87
CA GLU A 267 28.63 -34.66 -15.17
C GLU A 267 29.42 -35.51 -14.16
N ILE A 268 29.08 -35.40 -12.87
CA ILE A 268 29.65 -36.25 -11.82
C ILE A 268 29.28 -37.72 -12.07
N ALA A 269 28.01 -38.00 -12.37
CA ALA A 269 27.53 -39.35 -12.63
C ALA A 269 28.23 -39.97 -13.85
N ARG A 270 28.38 -39.22 -14.93
CA ARG A 270 29.08 -39.63 -16.16
C ARG A 270 30.56 -39.95 -15.88
N LYS A 271 31.31 -39.03 -15.27
CA LYS A 271 32.74 -39.24 -14.97
C LYS A 271 32.96 -40.38 -14.00
N SER A 272 32.12 -40.51 -12.97
CA SER A 272 32.22 -41.61 -12.00
C SER A 272 31.94 -42.96 -12.65
N ALA A 273 30.96 -43.03 -13.55
CA ALA A 273 30.62 -44.23 -14.30
C ALA A 273 31.75 -44.63 -15.27
N GLU A 274 32.35 -43.64 -15.96
CA GLU A 274 33.51 -43.83 -16.84
C GLU A 274 34.74 -44.36 -16.09
N MET A 275 35.09 -43.78 -14.94
CA MET A 275 36.23 -44.23 -14.12
C MET A 275 36.09 -45.68 -13.64
N VAL A 276 34.86 -46.15 -13.41
CA VAL A 276 34.58 -47.50 -12.88
C VAL A 276 34.15 -48.47 -14.01
N GLY A 277 34.03 -47.99 -15.26
CA GLY A 277 33.60 -48.80 -16.40
C GLY A 277 32.15 -49.29 -16.33
N LYS A 278 31.26 -48.56 -15.67
CA LYS A 278 29.85 -48.94 -15.43
C LYS A 278 28.89 -48.02 -16.20
N PRO A 279 27.61 -48.41 -16.40
CA PRO A 279 26.60 -47.49 -16.94
C PRO A 279 26.34 -46.33 -15.98
N VAL A 280 25.93 -45.18 -16.53
CA VAL A 280 25.61 -43.98 -15.76
C VAL A 280 24.45 -44.29 -14.80
N PRO A 281 24.61 -44.07 -13.48
CA PRO A 281 23.52 -44.30 -12.53
C PRO A 281 22.39 -43.28 -12.74
N SER A 282 21.14 -43.67 -12.46
CA SER A 282 20.04 -42.70 -12.38
C SER A 282 20.34 -41.70 -11.26
N ILE A 283 20.26 -40.42 -11.60
CA ILE A 283 20.50 -39.29 -10.69
C ILE A 283 19.20 -38.79 -10.05
N ASP A 284 18.04 -39.30 -10.49
CA ASP A 284 16.73 -38.76 -10.12
C ASP A 284 16.48 -38.85 -8.60
N SER A 285 16.88 -39.95 -7.98
CA SER A 285 16.78 -40.13 -6.52
C SER A 285 17.69 -39.18 -5.74
N ILE A 286 18.87 -38.86 -6.27
CA ILE A 286 19.83 -37.96 -5.62
C ILE A 286 19.36 -36.50 -5.74
N ILE A 287 18.77 -36.12 -6.89
CA ILE A 287 18.14 -34.81 -7.08
C ILE A 287 17.04 -34.62 -6.03
N SER A 288 16.18 -35.62 -5.86
CA SER A 288 15.14 -35.61 -4.82
C SER A 288 15.72 -35.50 -3.41
N GLN A 289 16.76 -36.26 -3.06
CA GLN A 289 17.41 -36.14 -1.73
C GLN A 289 18.01 -34.76 -1.44
N ILE A 290 18.66 -34.13 -2.43
CA ILE A 290 19.31 -32.82 -2.24
C ILE A 290 18.27 -31.68 -2.18
N MET A 291 17.19 -31.82 -2.93
CA MET A 291 16.13 -30.82 -3.02
C MET A 291 15.18 -30.92 -1.83
N ASN A 292 14.66 -32.11 -1.53
CA ASN A 292 13.73 -32.40 -0.43
C ASN A 292 12.57 -31.37 -0.30
N ILE A 293 12.13 -30.83 -1.44
CA ILE A 293 11.07 -29.81 -1.54
C ILE A 293 10.01 -30.19 -2.56
N VAL A 294 8.82 -29.60 -2.42
CA VAL A 294 7.81 -29.55 -3.47
C VAL A 294 8.02 -28.26 -4.25
N TRP A 295 8.16 -28.39 -5.56
CA TRP A 295 8.41 -27.28 -6.46
C TRP A 295 7.14 -26.97 -7.24
N ILE A 296 6.67 -25.73 -7.15
CA ILE A 296 5.48 -25.24 -7.83
C ILE A 296 5.93 -24.17 -8.82
N GLU A 297 5.77 -24.45 -10.11
CA GLU A 297 5.94 -23.48 -11.17
C GLU A 297 4.59 -23.00 -11.62
N ASP A 298 4.52 -21.73 -11.95
CA ASP A 298 3.33 -21.11 -12.47
C ASP A 298 3.70 -20.33 -13.73
N GLU A 299 2.87 -20.45 -14.75
CA GLU A 299 3.04 -19.77 -16.03
C GLU A 299 1.69 -19.24 -16.48
N ILE A 300 1.61 -17.95 -16.77
CA ILE A 300 0.41 -17.32 -17.34
C ILE A 300 0.70 -17.03 -18.81
N THR A 301 -0.12 -17.60 -19.69
CA THR A 301 -0.03 -17.36 -21.14
C THR A 301 -1.33 -16.78 -21.65
N GLU A 302 -1.23 -15.74 -22.49
CA GLU A 302 -2.39 -15.19 -23.19
C GLU A 302 -2.58 -15.91 -24.52
N LYS A 303 -3.77 -16.50 -24.72
CA LYS A 303 -4.17 -17.10 -26.01
C LYS A 303 -5.60 -16.69 -26.32
N ASN A 304 -5.82 -16.16 -27.52
CA ASN A 304 -7.16 -15.82 -28.05
C ASN A 304 -8.00 -14.92 -27.11
N GLY A 305 -7.36 -13.98 -26.40
CA GLY A 305 -8.05 -13.07 -25.48
C GLY A 305 -8.46 -13.69 -24.13
N MET A 306 -8.03 -14.92 -23.84
CA MET A 306 -8.17 -15.57 -22.53
C MET A 306 -6.80 -15.70 -21.86
N LEU A 307 -6.77 -15.54 -20.54
CA LEU A 307 -5.59 -15.81 -19.72
C LEU A 307 -5.62 -17.28 -19.30
N GLU A 308 -4.65 -18.05 -19.74
CA GLU A 308 -4.46 -19.46 -19.36
C GLU A 308 -3.35 -19.52 -18.31
N SER A 309 -3.71 -19.87 -17.07
CA SER A 309 -2.76 -20.10 -15.99
C SER A 309 -2.48 -21.59 -15.84
N ARG A 310 -1.21 -21.97 -15.94
CA ARG A 310 -0.72 -23.35 -15.77
C ARG A 310 0.19 -23.43 -14.56
N ILE A 311 -0.17 -24.29 -13.62
CA ILE A 311 0.54 -24.54 -12.36
C ILE A 311 1.07 -25.97 -12.41
N ARG A 312 2.39 -26.13 -12.42
CA ARG A 312 3.07 -27.43 -12.42
C ARG A 312 3.67 -27.69 -11.04
N ILE A 313 3.30 -28.81 -10.46
CA ILE A 313 3.79 -29.26 -9.17
C ILE A 313 4.69 -30.47 -9.39
N ILE A 314 5.91 -30.41 -8.87
CA ILE A 314 6.90 -31.47 -8.90
C ILE A 314 7.31 -31.81 -7.48
N ASN A 315 7.19 -33.08 -7.08
CA ASN A 315 7.61 -33.52 -5.75
C ASN A 315 9.03 -34.08 -5.76
N TYR A 316 9.99 -33.28 -5.28
CA TYR A 316 11.37 -33.72 -5.07
C TYR A 316 11.60 -34.26 -3.65
N LYS A 317 10.58 -34.80 -2.96
CA LYS A 317 10.73 -35.49 -1.68
C LYS A 317 10.63 -36.99 -1.88
N ASP A 318 11.31 -37.76 -1.04
CA ASP A 318 11.29 -39.23 -1.09
C ASP A 318 9.96 -39.85 -0.59
N SER A 319 9.04 -39.02 -0.10
CA SER A 319 7.71 -39.42 0.37
C SER A 319 6.61 -38.70 -0.40
N SER A 320 5.49 -39.38 -0.66
CA SER A 320 4.29 -38.76 -1.23
C SER A 320 3.83 -37.59 -0.37
N GLN A 321 3.49 -36.46 -1.00
CA GLN A 321 2.99 -35.28 -0.32
C GLN A 321 1.49 -35.11 -0.60
N ASN A 322 0.74 -34.85 0.47
CA ASN A 322 -0.67 -34.53 0.40
C ASN A 322 -0.87 -33.15 1.03
N PHE A 323 -1.39 -32.20 0.26
CA PHE A 323 -1.64 -30.84 0.73
C PHE A 323 -2.76 -30.19 -0.06
N ILE A 324 -3.23 -29.05 0.42
CA ILE A 324 -4.24 -28.24 -0.27
C ILE A 324 -3.51 -27.11 -0.98
N LEU A 325 -3.79 -26.93 -2.26
CA LEU A 325 -3.35 -25.78 -3.05
C LEU A 325 -4.53 -24.81 -3.20
N TYR A 326 -4.29 -23.54 -2.92
CA TYR A 326 -5.20 -22.44 -3.17
C TYR A 326 -4.61 -21.55 -4.25
N ALA A 327 -5.38 -21.25 -5.29
CA ALA A 327 -5.06 -20.19 -6.23
C ALA A 327 -6.04 -19.04 -6.03
N GLU A 328 -5.52 -17.85 -5.78
CA GLU A 328 -6.33 -16.63 -5.74
C GLU A 328 -6.84 -16.32 -7.16
N ILE A 329 -8.12 -15.99 -7.26
CA ILE A 329 -8.77 -15.58 -8.51
C ILE A 329 -9.53 -14.27 -8.29
N PRO A 330 -9.68 -13.44 -9.33
CA PRO A 330 -10.37 -12.17 -9.20
C PRO A 330 -11.86 -12.35 -8.92
N ASP A 331 -12.49 -13.29 -9.61
CA ASP A 331 -13.91 -13.64 -9.46
C ASP A 331 -14.15 -15.06 -10.01
N LYS A 332 -15.07 -15.79 -9.38
CA LYS A 332 -15.49 -17.13 -9.78
C LYS A 332 -16.20 -17.13 -11.13
N GLU A 333 -17.02 -16.12 -11.42
CA GLU A 333 -17.79 -16.05 -12.68
C GLU A 333 -16.91 -15.87 -13.92
N LYS A 334 -15.67 -15.40 -13.72
CA LYS A 334 -14.71 -15.17 -14.80
C LYS A 334 -13.94 -16.41 -15.21
N VAL A 335 -14.04 -17.50 -14.45
CA VAL A 335 -13.32 -18.73 -14.75
C VAL A 335 -14.12 -19.56 -15.75
N THR A 336 -13.56 -19.76 -16.94
CA THR A 336 -14.25 -20.46 -18.04
C THR A 336 -13.97 -21.95 -18.05
N GLU A 337 -12.72 -22.34 -17.77
CA GLU A 337 -12.30 -23.74 -17.73
C GLU A 337 -11.36 -23.96 -16.54
N ILE A 338 -11.48 -25.12 -15.90
CA ILE A 338 -10.61 -25.56 -14.81
C ILE A 338 -10.31 -27.04 -15.01
N SER A 339 -9.04 -27.43 -14.87
CA SER A 339 -8.61 -28.83 -14.94
C SER A 339 -7.39 -29.06 -14.06
N PRO A 340 -7.36 -30.07 -13.19
CA PRO A 340 -8.46 -30.96 -12.79
C PRO A 340 -9.56 -30.23 -11.99
N GLU A 341 -10.72 -30.87 -11.81
CA GLU A 341 -11.84 -30.29 -11.05
C GLU A 341 -11.41 -29.90 -9.62
N PRO A 342 -11.73 -28.68 -9.17
CA PRO A 342 -11.39 -28.23 -7.82
C PRO A 342 -12.31 -28.87 -6.78
N VAL A 343 -11.78 -29.04 -5.57
CA VAL A 343 -12.56 -29.51 -4.40
C VAL A 343 -13.60 -28.46 -4.01
N GLU A 344 -13.22 -27.20 -4.10
CA GLU A 344 -14.06 -26.08 -3.73
C GLU A 344 -13.66 -24.84 -4.52
N MET A 345 -14.62 -23.98 -4.83
CA MET A 345 -14.38 -22.72 -5.51
C MET A 345 -15.23 -21.64 -4.85
N LYS A 346 -14.57 -20.81 -4.03
CA LYS A 346 -15.15 -19.62 -3.37
C LYS A 346 -15.05 -18.42 -4.34
N GLU A 347 -15.63 -17.28 -3.98
CA GLU A 347 -15.64 -16.07 -4.84
C GLU A 347 -14.25 -15.66 -5.35
N LYS A 348 -13.21 -15.79 -4.52
CA LYS A 348 -11.85 -15.32 -4.82
C LYS A 348 -10.79 -16.40 -4.82
N VAL A 349 -11.16 -17.68 -4.69
CA VAL A 349 -10.18 -18.75 -4.48
C VAL A 349 -10.63 -20.07 -5.09
N ILE A 350 -9.71 -20.72 -5.80
CA ILE A 350 -9.84 -22.11 -6.24
C ILE A 350 -9.05 -23.01 -5.28
N LYS A 351 -9.66 -24.09 -4.80
CA LYS A 351 -9.07 -25.04 -3.85
C LYS A 351 -8.91 -26.41 -4.49
N TRP A 352 -7.68 -26.91 -4.59
CA TRP A 352 -7.37 -28.28 -5.01
C TRP A 352 -6.77 -29.10 -3.89
N LYS A 353 -7.12 -30.38 -3.85
CA LYS A 353 -6.39 -31.37 -3.06
C LYS A 353 -5.29 -31.97 -3.94
N VAL A 354 -4.05 -31.73 -3.55
CA VAL A 354 -2.86 -32.23 -4.25
C VAL A 354 -2.40 -33.51 -3.56
N SER A 355 -2.21 -34.56 -4.34
CA SER A 355 -1.55 -35.80 -3.92
C SER A 355 -0.50 -36.15 -4.96
N VAL A 356 0.77 -36.00 -4.60
CA VAL A 356 1.90 -36.13 -5.55
C VAL A 356 2.93 -37.11 -5.00
N LYS A 357 3.21 -38.18 -5.76
CA LYS A 357 4.21 -39.20 -5.43
C LYS A 357 5.64 -38.67 -5.64
N PRO A 358 6.66 -39.31 -5.06
CA PRO A 358 8.06 -38.95 -5.31
C PRO A 358 8.38 -38.90 -6.80
N SER A 359 9.03 -37.83 -7.24
CA SER A 359 9.41 -37.56 -8.64
C SER A 359 8.24 -37.50 -9.64
N GLU A 360 6.99 -37.46 -9.15
CA GLU A 360 5.81 -37.26 -9.99
C GLU A 360 5.61 -35.76 -10.29
N LYS A 361 5.10 -35.49 -11.49
CA LYS A 361 4.73 -34.17 -11.97
C LYS A 361 3.22 -34.13 -12.22
N ILE A 362 2.56 -33.14 -11.64
CA ILE A 362 1.11 -32.89 -11.79
C ILE A 362 0.92 -31.47 -12.30
N GLU A 363 -0.08 -31.26 -13.16
CA GLU A 363 -0.39 -29.95 -13.74
C GLU A 363 -1.84 -29.58 -13.43
N TYR A 364 -2.03 -28.34 -12.99
CA TYR A 364 -3.33 -27.70 -12.75
C TYR A 364 -3.43 -26.50 -13.70
N CYS A 365 -4.60 -26.29 -14.28
CA CYS A 365 -4.85 -25.26 -15.26
C CYS A 365 -6.20 -24.61 -15.00
N PHE A 366 -6.27 -23.29 -15.15
CA PHE A 366 -7.53 -22.58 -15.23
C PHE A 366 -7.45 -21.43 -16.24
N LYS A 367 -8.58 -21.13 -16.87
CA LYS A 367 -8.71 -20.05 -17.86
C LYS A 367 -9.63 -18.96 -17.33
N LEU A 368 -9.23 -17.70 -17.54
CA LEU A 368 -9.98 -16.52 -17.17
C LEU A 368 -10.40 -15.73 -18.41
N ASN A 369 -11.64 -15.22 -18.39
CA ASN A 369 -12.11 -14.26 -19.38
C ASN A 369 -11.53 -12.86 -19.09
N LYS A 370 -11.11 -12.14 -20.14
CA LYS A 370 -10.42 -10.86 -20.02
C LYS A 370 -11.42 -9.72 -19.82
N ASP A 371 -11.85 -9.53 -18.56
CA ASP A 371 -12.54 -8.31 -18.15
C ASP A 371 -11.74 -7.58 -17.08
N SER A 372 -11.08 -6.50 -17.51
CA SER A 372 -10.64 -5.30 -16.74
C SER A 372 -10.00 -5.49 -15.35
N TYR A 373 -9.54 -6.70 -15.04
CA TYR A 373 -8.81 -7.05 -13.83
C TYR A 373 -7.38 -7.47 -14.16
N ASP A 374 -6.45 -6.89 -13.42
CA ASP A 374 -5.02 -7.09 -13.50
C ASP A 374 -4.62 -8.44 -12.86
N PHE A 375 -4.95 -9.55 -13.51
CA PHE A 375 -4.44 -10.87 -13.11
C PHE A 375 -3.05 -11.08 -13.72
N GLU A 376 -2.02 -10.70 -12.96
CA GLU A 376 -0.62 -10.67 -13.42
C GLU A 376 0.24 -11.79 -12.85
N GLU A 377 -0.08 -12.24 -11.65
CA GLU A 377 0.66 -13.26 -10.93
C GLU A 377 -0.32 -14.26 -10.32
N ASN A 378 0.06 -15.53 -10.31
CA ASN A 378 -0.66 -16.52 -9.53
C ASN A 378 -0.25 -16.37 -8.07
N ASN A 379 -1.11 -15.77 -7.25
CA ASN A 379 -0.96 -15.86 -5.81
C ASN A 379 -1.38 -17.27 -5.36
N LEU A 380 -0.38 -18.14 -5.24
CA LEU A 380 -0.56 -19.52 -4.83
C LEU A 380 -0.29 -19.67 -3.33
N TYR A 381 -1.18 -20.37 -2.65
CA TYR A 381 -1.05 -20.69 -1.23
C TYR A 381 -1.24 -22.18 -0.99
N ILE A 382 -0.71 -22.67 0.11
CA ILE A 382 -0.70 -24.07 0.51
C ILE A 382 -1.12 -24.24 1.97
N SER A 383 -1.82 -25.33 2.25
CA SER A 383 -2.13 -25.79 3.60
C SER A 383 -1.87 -27.30 3.74
N GLY A 384 -1.51 -27.76 4.93
CA GLY A 384 -1.23 -29.18 5.19
C GLY A 384 0.19 -29.67 4.86
N ILE A 385 1.07 -28.79 4.36
CA ILE A 385 2.51 -29.05 4.19
C ILE A 385 3.32 -27.90 4.78
N ASN A 386 4.50 -28.20 5.34
CA ASN A 386 5.38 -27.16 5.88
C ASN A 386 5.84 -26.22 4.75
N PRO A 387 5.53 -24.90 4.80
CA PRO A 387 5.88 -23.94 3.75
C PRO A 387 7.38 -23.78 3.53
N VAL A 388 8.22 -24.19 4.49
CA VAL A 388 9.68 -24.24 4.31
C VAL A 388 10.07 -25.24 3.23
N ASN A 389 9.27 -26.30 3.08
CA ASN A 389 9.52 -27.39 2.13
C ASN A 389 8.85 -27.16 0.77
N VAL A 390 8.26 -25.99 0.53
CA VAL A 390 7.55 -25.67 -0.72
C VAL A 390 8.13 -24.40 -1.33
N VAL A 391 8.32 -24.42 -2.64
CA VAL A 391 8.82 -23.30 -3.42
C VAL A 391 7.79 -22.96 -4.48
N GLY A 392 7.44 -21.67 -4.60
CA GLY A 392 6.42 -21.20 -5.56
C GLY A 392 5.01 -21.01 -4.99
N ALA A 393 4.79 -21.30 -3.70
CA ALA A 393 3.53 -21.01 -3.00
C ALA A 393 3.76 -20.64 -1.53
N GLU A 394 2.83 -19.90 -0.93
CA GLU A 394 2.90 -19.42 0.45
C GLU A 394 1.98 -20.18 1.40
N LYS A 395 2.11 -19.98 2.71
CA LYS A 395 1.15 -20.56 3.66
C LYS A 395 -0.22 -19.88 3.47
N TRP A 396 -1.29 -20.66 3.44
CA TRP A 396 -2.65 -20.12 3.53
C TRP A 396 -2.91 -19.56 4.94
N GLU A 397 -3.33 -18.30 5.04
CA GLU A 397 -3.69 -17.62 6.31
C GLU A 397 -5.18 -17.28 6.43
N GLY A 398 -6.00 -17.65 5.43
CA GLY A 398 -7.45 -17.41 5.46
C GLY A 398 -8.20 -18.42 6.34
N GLU A 399 -9.39 -18.04 6.79
CA GLU A 399 -10.31 -18.95 7.49
C GLU A 399 -10.76 -20.08 6.53
N GLU A 400 -10.81 -21.31 7.04
CA GLU A 400 -11.06 -22.55 6.26
C GLU A 400 -12.39 -22.58 5.51
#